data_AF-A0A2S4LTG7-F1
#
_entry.id   AF-A0A2S4LTG7-F1
#
_cell.length_a   1.000
_cell.length_b   1.000
_cell.length_c   1.000
_cell.angle_alpha   90.00
_cell.angle_beta   90.00
_cell.angle_gamma   90.00
#
_symmetry.space_group_name_H-M   'P 1'
#
loop_
_entity.id
_entity.type
_entity.pdbx_description
1 polymer ?
#
loop_
_entity_poly.entity_id
_entity_poly.type
_entity_poly.pdbx_seq_one_letter_code
_entity_poly.pdbx_strand_id
1 'polypeptide(L)'
;MMRGVLLASTLLLAPMAQAAGPYGKIVVGNWSGGAFTNDATGAFSHCAVNAAYKNGTRMLTSITADFKWLIGFSHAGWKLKPGDRLALQLVFDRTSRIDVTADVKTPVLMTIAMPADSQLINAFRHGGYLELVANDRRLAFALTSTSEMLPALVECARQSASIRGPVTSQPGQTAPGPSQVDAQARAEKKAVLEKSRDLIRTRALACIGREGAPMLLTDEKAEVVAKAAMIFCKADVDALVQATIELIELDGGRPADREAVRRAAEQRVQDVVMAQIIRSRGEMLNRRNQPPAAPSGGPTPSVSPML
;
A
#
# COMPACT_ATOMS: atom_id res chain seq x y z
N MET A 1 -3.74 -64.39 5.77
CA MET A 1 -4.70 -63.60 4.96
C MET A 1 -5.56 -62.85 5.98
N MET A 2 -5.58 -61.54 6.14
CA MET A 2 -5.79 -60.45 5.18
C MET A 2 -5.30 -59.13 5.83
N ARG A 3 -4.58 -58.28 5.08
CA ARG A 3 -4.20 -56.91 5.50
C ARG A 3 -5.38 -55.98 5.24
N GLY A 4 -5.98 -55.39 6.27
CA GLY A 4 -6.95 -54.30 6.14
C GLY A 4 -6.26 -52.95 6.30
N VAL A 5 -6.09 -52.21 5.22
CA VAL A 5 -5.57 -50.83 5.23
C VAL A 5 -6.75 -49.88 5.43
N LEU A 6 -6.74 -49.15 6.55
CA LEU A 6 -7.67 -48.04 6.82
C LEU A 6 -7.16 -46.78 6.12
N LEU A 7 -7.83 -46.36 5.05
CA LEU A 7 -7.63 -45.06 4.40
C LEU A 7 -8.45 -44.00 5.15
N ALA A 8 -7.78 -43.26 6.03
CA ALA A 8 -8.34 -42.06 6.64
C ALA A 8 -8.38 -40.94 5.59
N SER A 9 -9.58 -40.62 5.09
CA SER A 9 -9.81 -39.48 4.21
C SER A 9 -9.90 -38.20 5.04
N THR A 10 -8.83 -37.42 5.04
CA THR A 10 -8.79 -36.06 5.61
C THR A 10 -9.55 -35.09 4.69
N LEU A 11 -10.72 -34.63 5.14
CA LEU A 11 -11.42 -33.51 4.50
C LEU A 11 -10.58 -32.23 4.62
N LEU A 12 -10.08 -31.72 3.49
CA LEU A 12 -9.52 -30.38 3.36
C LEU A 12 -10.65 -29.34 3.51
N LEU A 13 -10.78 -28.74 4.69
CA LEU A 13 -11.54 -27.49 4.84
C LEU A 13 -10.74 -26.35 4.19
N ALA A 14 -11.17 -25.90 3.02
CA ALA A 14 -10.69 -24.65 2.43
C ALA A 14 -11.16 -23.46 3.29
N PRO A 15 -10.28 -22.54 3.72
CA PRO A 15 -10.72 -21.34 4.40
C PRO A 15 -11.25 -20.34 3.37
N MET A 16 -12.33 -19.66 3.76
CA MET A 16 -12.88 -18.56 3.00
C MET A 16 -11.89 -17.39 3.05
N ALA A 17 -11.49 -16.90 1.87
CA ALA A 17 -10.72 -15.67 1.76
C ALA A 17 -11.52 -14.53 2.41
N GLN A 18 -11.03 -14.05 3.55
CA GLN A 18 -11.56 -12.86 4.20
C GLN A 18 -11.02 -11.62 3.44
N ALA A 19 -11.58 -10.45 3.73
CA ALA A 19 -11.14 -9.19 3.14
C ALA A 19 -10.85 -8.19 4.26
N ALA A 20 -9.61 -7.70 4.31
CA ALA A 20 -9.14 -6.74 5.28
C ALA A 20 -9.53 -5.31 4.86
N GLY A 21 -9.86 -4.49 5.85
CA GLY A 21 -10.43 -3.15 5.69
C GLY A 21 -11.58 -2.91 6.67
N PRO A 22 -12.30 -1.78 6.56
CA PRO A 22 -12.13 -0.75 5.54
C PRO A 22 -10.87 0.10 5.74
N TYR A 23 -10.19 0.43 4.64
CA TYR A 23 -9.19 1.49 4.53
C TYR A 23 -9.86 2.76 4.03
N GLY A 24 -9.54 3.89 4.66
CA GLY A 24 -10.29 5.13 4.45
C GLY A 24 -11.74 5.00 4.94
N LYS A 25 -12.48 6.11 4.89
CA LYS A 25 -13.86 6.15 5.36
C LYS A 25 -14.74 6.81 4.32
N ILE A 26 -15.78 6.09 3.90
CA ILE A 26 -16.90 6.64 3.13
C ILE A 26 -18.08 6.74 4.10
N VAL A 27 -18.68 7.93 4.19
CA VAL A 27 -19.94 8.16 4.89
C VAL A 27 -20.82 9.05 4.03
N VAL A 28 -21.98 8.54 3.62
CA VAL A 28 -22.96 9.29 2.83
C VAL A 28 -24.36 8.92 3.34
N GLY A 29 -24.99 9.83 4.09
CA GLY A 29 -26.25 9.53 4.78
C GLY A 29 -26.11 8.32 5.72
N ASN A 30 -26.94 7.29 5.54
CA ASN A 30 -26.88 6.04 6.31
C ASN A 30 -25.87 5.01 5.75
N TRP A 31 -25.21 5.32 4.65
CA TRP A 31 -24.22 4.44 4.04
C TRP A 31 -22.85 4.66 4.67
N SER A 32 -22.18 3.57 5.05
CA SER A 32 -20.81 3.63 5.57
C SER A 32 -19.95 2.48 5.06
N GLY A 33 -18.66 2.75 4.86
CA GLY A 33 -17.70 1.74 4.41
C GLY A 33 -16.36 2.33 4.00
N GLY A 34 -15.69 1.70 3.05
CA GLY A 34 -14.35 2.08 2.59
C GLY A 34 -13.75 1.05 1.62
N ALA A 35 -12.44 1.13 1.44
CA ALA A 35 -11.70 0.22 0.57
C ALA A 35 -11.34 -1.08 1.29
N PHE A 36 -11.39 -2.19 0.58
CA PHE A 36 -11.03 -3.51 1.06
C PHE A 36 -9.93 -4.10 0.20
N THR A 37 -9.13 -4.96 0.80
CA THR A 37 -8.07 -5.70 0.13
C THR A 37 -8.37 -7.19 0.16
N ASN A 38 -7.76 -7.94 -0.74
CA ASN A 38 -7.84 -9.39 -0.75
C ASN A 38 -6.82 -9.96 0.26
N ASP A 39 -7.24 -10.78 1.20
CA ASP A 39 -6.35 -11.25 2.29
C ASP A 39 -5.25 -12.21 1.83
N ALA A 40 -5.39 -12.83 0.66
CA ALA A 40 -4.37 -13.72 0.11
C ALA A 40 -3.24 -12.95 -0.61
N THR A 41 -3.55 -11.80 -1.21
CA THR A 41 -2.60 -11.03 -2.03
C THR A 41 -2.22 -9.70 -1.40
N GLY A 42 -3.02 -9.22 -0.45
CA GLY A 42 -2.98 -7.87 0.08
C GLY A 42 -3.33 -6.82 -0.95
N ALA A 43 -3.71 -7.16 -2.19
CA ALA A 43 -4.04 -6.19 -3.22
C ALA A 43 -5.41 -5.54 -2.94
N PHE A 44 -5.58 -4.27 -3.34
CA PHE A 44 -6.91 -3.66 -3.40
C PHE A 44 -7.86 -4.57 -4.18
N SER A 45 -9.01 -4.87 -3.58
CA SER A 45 -10.00 -5.77 -4.16
C SER A 45 -11.25 -5.02 -4.61
N HIS A 46 -11.81 -4.23 -3.70
CA HIS A 46 -13.06 -3.49 -3.95
C HIS A 46 -13.26 -2.38 -2.92
N CYS A 47 -14.07 -1.38 -3.27
CA CYS A 47 -14.67 -0.49 -2.29
C CYS A 47 -16.09 -0.96 -2.00
N ALA A 48 -16.49 -0.96 -0.74
CA ALA A 48 -17.84 -1.34 -0.35
C ALA A 48 -18.39 -0.42 0.72
N VAL A 49 -19.70 -0.21 0.67
CA VAL A 49 -20.48 0.41 1.74
C VAL A 49 -21.65 -0.48 2.09
N ASN A 50 -22.22 -0.22 3.25
CA ASN A 50 -23.44 -0.88 3.71
C ASN A 50 -24.34 0.11 4.46
N ALA A 51 -25.61 -0.26 4.53
CA ALA A 51 -26.61 0.39 5.36
C ALA A 51 -27.44 -0.68 6.09
N ALA A 52 -27.74 -0.45 7.36
CA ALA A 52 -28.63 -1.31 8.14
C ALA A 52 -30.09 -0.83 8.02
N TYR A 53 -31.02 -1.77 7.94
CA TYR A 53 -32.45 -1.48 7.81
C TYR A 53 -33.24 -2.07 8.98
N LYS A 54 -34.42 -1.47 9.25
CA LYS A 54 -35.32 -1.87 10.34
C LYS A 54 -35.81 -3.32 10.24
N ASN A 55 -35.81 -3.88 9.04
CA ASN A 55 -36.17 -5.28 8.80
C ASN A 55 -35.05 -6.29 9.18
N GLY A 56 -33.98 -5.83 9.83
CA GLY A 56 -32.84 -6.67 10.24
C GLY A 56 -31.85 -7.01 9.12
N THR A 57 -32.12 -6.58 7.88
CA THR A 57 -31.24 -6.81 6.73
C THR A 57 -30.25 -5.66 6.60
N ARG A 58 -29.01 -5.97 6.23
CA ARG A 58 -28.03 -5.00 5.76
C ARG A 58 -27.98 -5.08 4.25
N MET A 59 -28.14 -3.93 3.60
CA MET A 59 -27.85 -3.80 2.17
C MET A 59 -26.40 -3.40 2.01
N LEU A 60 -25.73 -4.00 1.05
CA LEU A 60 -24.36 -3.71 0.68
C LEU A 60 -24.32 -3.27 -0.77
N THR A 61 -23.39 -2.41 -1.11
CA THR A 61 -23.04 -2.13 -2.50
C THR A 61 -21.53 -1.99 -2.58
N SER A 62 -20.97 -2.57 -3.63
CA SER A 62 -19.53 -2.50 -3.87
C SER A 62 -19.19 -2.31 -5.33
N ILE A 63 -17.98 -1.81 -5.54
CA ILE A 63 -17.34 -1.70 -6.84
C ILE A 63 -15.94 -2.31 -6.75
N THR A 64 -15.63 -3.23 -7.65
CA THR A 64 -14.33 -3.90 -7.72
C THR A 64 -13.26 -3.01 -8.36
N ALA A 65 -12.00 -3.43 -8.29
CA ALA A 65 -10.89 -2.74 -8.96
C ALA A 65 -11.05 -2.61 -10.48
N ASP A 66 -11.76 -3.54 -11.12
CA ASP A 66 -12.13 -3.51 -12.54
C ASP A 66 -13.50 -2.85 -12.80
N PHE A 67 -14.00 -2.03 -11.88
CA PHE A 67 -15.23 -1.26 -11.99
C PHE A 67 -16.51 -2.11 -12.19
N LYS A 68 -16.53 -3.35 -11.70
CA LYS A 68 -17.74 -4.16 -11.66
C LYS A 68 -18.53 -3.88 -10.39
N TRP A 69 -19.84 -3.66 -10.55
CA TRP A 69 -20.73 -3.37 -9.45
C TRP A 69 -21.44 -4.61 -8.92
N LEU A 70 -21.61 -4.63 -7.60
CA LEU A 70 -22.39 -5.63 -6.89
C LEU A 70 -23.34 -4.92 -5.93
N ILE A 71 -24.57 -5.41 -5.84
CA ILE A 71 -25.46 -5.16 -4.70
C ILE A 71 -25.55 -6.44 -3.89
N GLY A 72 -25.54 -6.31 -2.56
CA GLY A 72 -25.60 -7.44 -1.65
C GLY A 72 -26.66 -7.25 -0.58
N PHE A 73 -27.14 -8.37 -0.05
CA PHE A 73 -28.05 -8.39 1.07
C PHE A 73 -27.54 -9.39 2.09
N SER A 74 -27.51 -9.00 3.36
CA SER A 74 -27.21 -9.91 4.45
C SER A 74 -28.19 -9.81 5.59
N HIS A 75 -28.54 -10.96 6.17
CA HIS A 75 -29.45 -11.04 7.29
C HIS A 75 -29.04 -12.22 8.19
N ALA A 76 -28.86 -11.96 9.48
CA ALA A 76 -28.30 -12.94 10.43
C ALA A 76 -29.17 -14.21 10.57
N GLY A 77 -30.48 -14.10 10.37
CA GLY A 77 -31.41 -15.23 10.43
C GLY A 77 -31.49 -16.09 9.16
N TRP A 78 -30.73 -15.78 8.11
CA TRP A 78 -30.71 -16.62 6.90
C TRP A 78 -29.83 -17.85 7.08
N LYS A 79 -30.21 -18.93 6.38
CA LYS A 79 -29.49 -20.21 6.33
C LYS A 79 -29.27 -20.60 4.87
N LEU A 80 -28.65 -19.69 4.12
CA LEU A 80 -28.35 -19.91 2.70
C LEU A 80 -27.24 -20.96 2.57
N LYS A 81 -27.15 -21.59 1.39
CA LYS A 81 -26.09 -22.53 1.07
C LYS A 81 -25.06 -21.85 0.14
N PRO A 82 -23.81 -21.60 0.60
CA PRO A 82 -22.79 -20.98 -0.23
C PRO A 82 -22.57 -21.72 -1.54
N GLY A 83 -22.42 -20.97 -2.63
CA GLY A 83 -22.27 -21.51 -3.99
C GLY A 83 -23.59 -21.69 -4.75
N ASP A 84 -24.74 -21.67 -4.07
CA ASP A 84 -26.05 -21.71 -4.73
C ASP A 84 -26.34 -20.39 -5.47
N ARG A 85 -27.20 -20.50 -6.49
CA ARG A 85 -27.79 -19.35 -7.20
C ARG A 85 -29.28 -19.29 -6.95
N LEU A 86 -29.77 -18.10 -6.63
CA LEU A 86 -31.19 -17.86 -6.33
C LEU A 86 -31.78 -16.95 -7.41
N ALA A 87 -32.91 -17.38 -8.00
CA ALA A 87 -33.72 -16.52 -8.84
C ALA A 87 -34.58 -15.62 -7.95
N LEU A 88 -34.44 -14.30 -8.10
CA LEU A 88 -35.10 -13.29 -7.28
C LEU A 88 -35.68 -12.21 -8.19
N GLN A 89 -36.57 -11.39 -7.65
CA GLN A 89 -37.06 -10.21 -8.33
C GLN A 89 -36.79 -8.96 -7.49
N LEU A 90 -36.26 -7.93 -8.12
CA LEU A 90 -36.11 -6.60 -7.55
C LEU A 90 -37.21 -5.70 -8.09
N VAL A 91 -37.93 -5.01 -7.20
CA VAL A 91 -38.98 -4.08 -7.58
C VAL A 91 -38.60 -2.67 -7.12
N PHE A 92 -38.34 -1.80 -8.07
CA PHE A 92 -38.01 -0.40 -7.82
C PHE A 92 -39.25 0.48 -7.91
N ASP A 93 -39.41 1.36 -6.93
CA ASP A 93 -40.50 2.35 -6.85
C ASP A 93 -41.89 1.75 -7.11
N ARG A 94 -42.08 0.49 -6.69
CA ARG A 94 -43.30 -0.32 -6.85
C ARG A 94 -43.75 -0.58 -8.30
N THR A 95 -42.94 -0.22 -9.29
CA THR A 95 -43.32 -0.26 -10.71
C THR A 95 -42.35 -1.10 -11.53
N SER A 96 -41.05 -0.81 -11.44
CA SER A 96 -40.03 -1.44 -12.29
C SER A 96 -39.58 -2.77 -11.68
N ARG A 97 -39.97 -3.87 -12.32
CA ARG A 97 -39.60 -5.24 -11.91
C ARG A 97 -38.41 -5.71 -12.73
N ILE A 98 -37.38 -6.21 -12.06
CA ILE A 98 -36.16 -6.70 -12.68
C ILE A 98 -35.87 -8.08 -12.08
N ASP A 99 -35.95 -9.11 -12.91
CA ASP A 99 -35.57 -10.46 -12.50
C ASP A 99 -34.05 -10.58 -12.49
N VAL A 100 -33.51 -11.15 -11.42
CA VAL A 100 -32.07 -11.22 -11.17
C VAL A 100 -31.69 -12.60 -10.65
N THR A 101 -30.43 -12.96 -10.88
CA THR A 101 -29.82 -14.12 -10.23
C THR A 101 -28.86 -13.63 -9.16
N ALA A 102 -29.08 -14.07 -7.92
CA ALA A 102 -28.18 -13.80 -6.80
C ALA A 102 -27.23 -14.98 -6.58
N ASP A 103 -25.94 -14.72 -6.40
CA ASP A 103 -24.97 -15.71 -5.96
C ASP A 103 -24.87 -15.69 -4.43
N VAL A 104 -25.03 -16.84 -3.79
CA VAL A 104 -24.86 -16.99 -2.34
C VAL A 104 -23.37 -17.09 -2.01
N LYS A 105 -22.86 -16.10 -1.27
CA LYS A 105 -21.44 -16.02 -0.89
C LYS A 105 -21.15 -16.65 0.46
N THR A 106 -22.05 -16.45 1.43
CA THR A 106 -21.97 -17.07 2.75
C THR A 106 -23.37 -17.50 3.20
N PRO A 107 -23.53 -18.22 4.32
CA PRO A 107 -24.86 -18.61 4.81
C PRO A 107 -25.81 -17.45 5.10
N VAL A 108 -25.28 -16.23 5.20
CA VAL A 108 -26.04 -15.02 5.55
C VAL A 108 -25.91 -13.92 4.50
N LEU A 109 -25.19 -14.12 3.40
CA LEU A 109 -24.90 -13.10 2.38
C LEU A 109 -25.13 -13.64 0.97
N MET A 110 -25.91 -12.89 0.19
CA MET A 110 -26.04 -13.06 -1.25
C MET A 110 -25.68 -11.76 -1.97
N THR A 111 -25.20 -11.87 -3.21
CA THR A 111 -24.84 -10.72 -4.05
C THR A 111 -25.39 -10.87 -5.46
N ILE A 112 -25.75 -9.75 -6.09
CA ILE A 112 -26.26 -9.66 -7.45
C ILE A 112 -25.33 -8.72 -8.22
N ALA A 113 -24.90 -9.15 -9.41
CA ALA A 113 -24.12 -8.29 -10.31
C ALA A 113 -25.01 -7.19 -10.91
N MET A 114 -24.48 -5.96 -10.95
CA MET A 114 -25.14 -4.82 -11.57
C MET A 114 -24.28 -4.27 -12.72
N PRO A 115 -24.28 -4.88 -13.92
CA PRO A 115 -23.47 -4.38 -15.03
C PRO A 115 -23.69 -2.88 -15.28
N ALA A 116 -22.63 -2.14 -15.64
CA ALA A 116 -22.63 -0.67 -15.68
C ALA A 116 -23.70 -0.06 -16.62
N ASP A 117 -24.10 -0.80 -17.64
CA ASP A 117 -25.13 -0.39 -18.63
C ASP A 117 -26.48 -1.09 -18.41
N SER A 118 -26.68 -1.74 -17.26
CA SER A 118 -27.91 -2.48 -16.96
C SER A 118 -29.05 -1.58 -16.46
N GLN A 119 -30.29 -2.02 -16.70
CA GLN A 119 -31.47 -1.42 -16.07
C GLN A 119 -31.35 -1.41 -14.54
N LEU A 120 -30.68 -2.42 -13.96
CA LEU A 120 -30.54 -2.58 -12.52
C LEU A 120 -29.71 -1.45 -11.89
N ILE A 121 -28.49 -1.18 -12.39
CA ILE A 121 -27.66 -0.11 -11.81
C ILE A 121 -28.31 1.27 -12.00
N ASN A 122 -29.03 1.46 -13.11
CA ASN A 122 -29.77 2.69 -13.39
C ASN A 122 -30.95 2.86 -12.44
N ALA A 123 -31.74 1.82 -12.20
CA ALA A 123 -32.84 1.85 -11.24
C ALA A 123 -32.32 2.03 -9.81
N PHE A 124 -31.19 1.41 -9.45
CA PHE A 124 -30.56 1.60 -8.15
C PHE A 124 -30.06 3.05 -7.93
N ARG A 125 -29.48 3.67 -8.96
CA ARG A 125 -28.98 5.05 -8.89
C ARG A 125 -30.08 6.09 -8.70
N HIS A 126 -31.24 5.90 -9.32
CA HIS A 126 -32.29 6.91 -9.40
C HIS A 126 -33.53 6.59 -8.56
N GLY A 127 -33.70 5.33 -8.16
CA GLY A 127 -34.87 4.89 -7.41
C GLY A 127 -34.89 5.46 -6.00
N GLY A 128 -36.09 5.69 -5.47
CA GLY A 128 -36.30 6.07 -4.07
C GLY A 128 -36.52 4.85 -3.16
N TYR A 129 -36.92 3.73 -3.75
CA TYR A 129 -37.39 2.56 -3.02
C TYR A 129 -37.08 1.26 -3.77
N LEU A 130 -36.67 0.23 -3.04
CA LEU A 130 -36.41 -1.11 -3.55
C LEU A 130 -37.11 -2.16 -2.69
N GLU A 131 -37.69 -3.15 -3.34
CA GLU A 131 -38.15 -4.37 -2.71
C GLU A 131 -37.41 -5.58 -3.28
N LEU A 132 -36.83 -6.39 -2.40
CA LEU A 132 -36.32 -7.70 -2.72
C LEU A 132 -37.44 -8.72 -2.54
N VAL A 133 -37.81 -9.40 -3.62
CA VAL A 133 -38.86 -10.42 -3.65
C VAL A 133 -38.22 -11.80 -3.84
N ALA A 134 -38.48 -12.68 -2.87
CA ALA A 134 -38.03 -14.07 -2.87
C ALA A 134 -39.21 -14.95 -2.47
N ASN A 135 -39.79 -15.67 -3.43
CA ASN A 135 -41.05 -16.38 -3.25
C ASN A 135 -42.13 -15.42 -2.68
N ASP A 136 -42.81 -15.79 -1.59
CA ASP A 136 -43.85 -14.97 -0.93
C ASP A 136 -43.30 -13.91 0.04
N ARG A 137 -41.97 -13.77 0.14
CA ARG A 137 -41.34 -12.82 1.05
C ARG A 137 -40.89 -11.58 0.31
N ARG A 138 -41.19 -10.42 0.91
CA ARG A 138 -40.82 -9.10 0.41
C ARG A 138 -40.06 -8.33 1.48
N LEU A 139 -38.87 -7.86 1.14
CA LEU A 139 -38.06 -7.01 2.01
C LEU A 139 -37.93 -5.64 1.37
N ALA A 140 -38.30 -4.60 2.12
CA ALA A 140 -38.33 -3.22 1.64
C ALA A 140 -37.12 -2.42 2.11
N PHE A 141 -36.64 -1.53 1.23
CA PHE A 141 -35.46 -0.71 1.43
C PHE A 141 -35.69 0.69 0.86
N ALA A 142 -35.48 1.73 1.66
CA ALA A 142 -35.37 3.10 1.15
C ALA A 142 -33.99 3.31 0.53
N LEU A 143 -33.93 3.86 -0.68
CA LEU A 143 -32.68 4.09 -1.41
C LEU A 143 -32.13 5.51 -1.22
N THR A 144 -32.43 6.13 -0.08
CA THR A 144 -31.99 7.48 0.24
C THR A 144 -30.46 7.62 0.11
N SER A 145 -30.03 8.70 -0.55
CA SER A 145 -28.63 9.03 -0.81
C SER A 145 -27.84 8.03 -1.66
N THR A 146 -28.51 7.10 -2.35
CA THR A 146 -27.83 6.15 -3.26
C THR A 146 -27.18 6.88 -4.44
N SER A 147 -27.82 7.92 -4.96
CA SER A 147 -27.32 8.80 -6.04
C SER A 147 -25.99 9.47 -5.68
N GLU A 148 -25.82 9.92 -4.43
CA GLU A 148 -24.58 10.54 -3.94
C GLU A 148 -23.52 9.50 -3.55
N MET A 149 -23.97 8.35 -3.02
CA MET A 149 -23.09 7.28 -2.53
C MET A 149 -22.37 6.54 -3.65
N LEU A 150 -23.02 6.32 -4.80
CA LEU A 150 -22.41 5.62 -5.94
C LEU A 150 -21.15 6.34 -6.48
N PRO A 151 -21.15 7.66 -6.76
CA PRO A 151 -19.94 8.39 -7.10
C PRO A 151 -18.83 8.30 -6.06
N ALA A 152 -19.16 8.31 -4.76
CA ALA A 152 -18.16 8.19 -3.70
C ALA A 152 -17.44 6.83 -3.73
N LEU A 153 -18.14 5.75 -4.10
CA LEU A 153 -17.52 4.44 -4.33
C LEU A 153 -16.60 4.41 -5.54
N VAL A 154 -16.99 5.07 -6.64
CA VAL A 154 -16.13 5.19 -7.83
C VAL A 154 -14.83 5.92 -7.47
N GLU A 155 -14.94 7.00 -6.70
CA GLU A 155 -13.76 7.77 -6.28
C GLU A 155 -12.87 6.95 -5.35
N CYS A 156 -13.48 6.22 -4.40
CA CYS A 156 -12.74 5.27 -3.58
C CYS A 156 -11.97 4.26 -4.43
N ALA A 157 -12.59 3.65 -5.45
CA ALA A 157 -11.92 2.65 -6.28
C ALA A 157 -10.73 3.23 -7.05
N ARG A 158 -10.86 4.45 -7.56
CA ARG A 158 -9.79 5.17 -8.26
C ARG A 158 -8.61 5.47 -7.33
N GLN A 159 -8.89 5.96 -6.13
CA GLN A 159 -7.86 6.34 -5.16
C GLN A 159 -7.19 5.13 -4.50
N SER A 160 -7.86 3.98 -4.48
CA SER A 160 -7.45 2.82 -3.70
C SER A 160 -6.56 1.83 -4.45
N ALA A 161 -6.29 2.03 -5.74
CA ALA A 161 -5.51 1.09 -6.55
C ALA A 161 -4.11 0.76 -5.97
N SER A 162 -3.51 1.72 -5.25
CA SER A 162 -2.23 1.56 -4.55
C SER A 162 -2.36 1.05 -3.12
N ILE A 163 -3.58 1.02 -2.55
CA ILE A 163 -3.81 0.44 -1.23
C ILE A 163 -3.43 -1.02 -1.29
N ARG A 164 -2.83 -1.45 -0.19
CA ARG A 164 -2.51 -2.83 0.05
C ARG A 164 -2.93 -3.14 1.50
N GLY A 165 -3.38 -4.36 1.81
CA GLY A 165 -3.74 -4.78 3.18
C GLY A 165 -2.90 -5.96 3.69
N PRO A 166 -3.10 -6.39 4.95
CA PRO A 166 -2.37 -7.51 5.52
C PRO A 166 -2.61 -8.76 4.67
N VAL A 167 -1.58 -9.58 4.56
CA VAL A 167 -1.67 -10.89 3.90
C VAL A 167 -1.70 -11.93 4.98
N THR A 168 -2.77 -12.72 5.03
CA THR A 168 -2.84 -13.85 5.97
C THR A 168 -2.10 -15.03 5.35
N SER A 169 -0.83 -15.21 5.72
CA SER A 169 -0.08 -16.40 5.37
C SER A 169 -0.60 -17.58 6.20
N GLN A 170 -1.32 -18.51 5.57
CA GLN A 170 -1.69 -19.77 6.22
C GLN A 170 -0.45 -20.65 6.43
N PRO A 171 -0.28 -21.28 7.61
CA PRO A 171 0.73 -22.32 7.79
C PRO A 171 0.38 -23.52 6.89
N GLY A 172 1.25 -23.85 5.95
CA GLY A 172 1.18 -25.11 5.18
C GLY A 172 0.78 -24.99 3.70
N GLN A 173 0.43 -23.80 3.21
CA GLN A 173 0.46 -23.57 1.75
C GLN A 173 1.87 -23.13 1.39
N THR A 174 2.67 -24.07 0.88
CA THR A 174 3.80 -23.69 0.02
C THR A 174 3.16 -22.96 -1.15
N ALA A 175 3.19 -21.63 -1.12
CA ALA A 175 3.00 -20.86 -2.33
C ALA A 175 3.89 -21.49 -3.40
N PRO A 176 3.50 -21.49 -4.69
CA PRO A 176 4.54 -21.47 -5.71
C PRO A 176 5.44 -20.32 -5.27
N GLY A 177 6.72 -20.62 -4.99
CA GLY A 177 7.67 -19.56 -4.66
C GLY A 177 7.54 -18.47 -5.72
N PRO A 178 7.86 -17.20 -5.40
CA PRO A 178 7.89 -16.15 -6.42
C PRO A 178 8.54 -16.75 -7.66
N SER A 179 7.85 -16.67 -8.80
CA SER A 179 8.37 -17.31 -10.01
C SER A 179 9.81 -16.81 -10.20
N GLN A 180 10.69 -17.62 -10.79
CA GLN A 180 12.09 -17.17 -10.97
C GLN A 180 12.15 -15.80 -11.66
N VAL A 181 11.14 -15.49 -12.50
CA VAL A 181 10.89 -14.20 -13.12
C VAL A 181 10.56 -13.09 -12.10
N ASP A 182 9.69 -13.33 -11.12
CA ASP A 182 9.36 -12.34 -10.08
C ASP A 182 10.54 -12.08 -9.11
N ALA A 183 11.31 -13.12 -8.79
CA ALA A 183 12.50 -13.01 -7.95
C ALA A 183 13.60 -12.22 -8.68
N GLN A 184 13.80 -12.50 -9.97
CA GLN A 184 14.72 -11.75 -10.84
C GLN A 184 14.27 -10.30 -10.98
N ALA A 185 13.01 -10.03 -11.27
CA ALA A 185 12.48 -8.67 -11.40
C ALA A 185 12.63 -7.85 -10.10
N ARG A 186 12.44 -8.48 -8.92
CA ARG A 186 12.71 -7.81 -7.63
C ARG A 186 14.19 -7.56 -7.39
N ALA A 187 15.05 -8.51 -7.73
CA ALA A 187 16.50 -8.33 -7.60
C ALA A 187 17.03 -7.23 -8.52
N GLU A 188 16.55 -7.18 -9.77
CA GLU A 188 16.88 -6.12 -10.72
C GLU A 188 16.39 -4.75 -10.23
N LYS A 189 15.13 -4.68 -9.77
CA LYS A 189 14.57 -3.44 -9.20
C LYS A 189 15.37 -2.97 -7.98
N LYS A 190 15.76 -3.90 -7.11
CA LYS A 190 16.60 -3.61 -5.95
C LYS A 190 17.95 -3.03 -6.36
N ALA A 191 18.64 -3.70 -7.30
CA ALA A 191 19.94 -3.24 -7.79
C ALA A 191 19.87 -1.82 -8.40
N VAL A 192 18.80 -1.53 -9.15
CA VAL A 192 18.58 -0.18 -9.71
C VAL A 192 18.36 0.86 -8.62
N LEU A 193 17.54 0.56 -7.61
CA LEU A 193 17.27 1.47 -6.50
C LEU A 193 18.50 1.68 -5.61
N GLU A 194 19.30 0.64 -5.36
CA GLU A 194 20.56 0.75 -4.62
C GLU A 194 21.55 1.67 -5.35
N LYS A 195 21.71 1.47 -6.66
CA LYS A 195 22.56 2.33 -7.49
C LYS A 195 22.08 3.78 -7.52
N SER A 196 20.76 3.99 -7.60
CA SER A 196 20.15 5.32 -7.55
C SER A 196 20.42 6.00 -6.20
N ARG A 197 20.16 5.30 -5.08
CA ARG A 197 20.44 5.77 -3.72
C ARG A 197 21.91 6.16 -3.57
N ASP A 198 22.84 5.35 -4.07
CA ASP A 198 24.28 5.59 -3.92
C ASP A 198 24.75 6.81 -4.72
N LEU A 199 24.16 7.07 -5.89
CA LEU A 199 24.40 8.29 -6.66
C LEU A 199 23.89 9.52 -5.91
N ILE A 200 22.66 9.45 -5.39
CA ILE A 200 22.05 10.53 -4.59
C ILE A 200 22.85 10.76 -3.31
N ARG A 201 23.31 9.70 -2.65
CA ARG A 201 24.16 9.78 -1.45
C ARG A 201 25.44 10.52 -1.73
N THR A 202 26.11 10.19 -2.84
CA THR A 202 27.34 10.86 -3.26
C THR A 202 27.11 12.36 -3.44
N ARG A 203 26.02 12.74 -4.13
CA ARG A 203 25.66 14.14 -4.34
C ARG A 203 25.35 14.87 -3.04
N ALA A 204 24.56 14.27 -2.15
CA ALA A 204 24.22 14.85 -0.85
C ALA A 204 25.46 15.06 0.02
N LEU A 205 26.35 14.06 0.11
CA LEU A 205 27.59 14.17 0.86
C LEU A 205 28.55 15.21 0.27
N ALA A 206 28.58 15.38 -1.05
CA ALA A 206 29.37 16.43 -1.70
C ALA A 206 28.83 17.84 -1.38
N CYS A 207 27.51 18.03 -1.37
CA CYS A 207 26.90 19.29 -0.92
C CYS A 207 27.27 19.56 0.54
N ILE A 208 27.06 18.58 1.42
CA ILE A 208 27.33 18.71 2.86
C ILE A 208 28.80 19.02 3.14
N GLY A 209 29.72 18.37 2.41
CA GLY A 209 31.14 18.68 2.52
C GLY A 209 31.46 20.12 2.13
N ARG A 210 30.84 20.64 1.07
CA ARG A 210 31.02 22.02 0.62
C ARG A 210 30.49 23.03 1.62
N GLU A 211 29.27 22.83 2.12
CA GLU A 211 28.60 23.77 3.03
C GLU A 211 29.12 23.65 4.47
N GLY A 212 29.49 22.45 4.91
CA GLY A 212 29.97 22.19 6.27
C GLY A 212 31.45 22.53 6.49
N ALA A 213 32.30 22.45 5.47
CA ALA A 213 33.72 22.75 5.58
C ALA A 213 34.05 24.14 6.19
N PRO A 214 33.44 25.26 5.74
CA PRO A 214 33.72 26.57 6.35
C PRO A 214 33.26 26.65 7.82
N MET A 215 32.16 25.97 8.18
CA MET A 215 31.64 25.96 9.55
C MET A 215 32.50 25.12 10.52
N LEU A 216 33.21 24.11 10.00
CA LEU A 216 34.16 23.34 10.82
C LEU A 216 35.41 24.15 11.19
N LEU A 217 35.68 25.28 10.52
CA LEU A 217 36.80 26.17 10.87
C LEU A 217 36.51 27.03 12.11
N THR A 218 35.24 27.24 12.47
CA THR A 218 34.82 28.12 13.56
C THR A 218 34.67 27.41 14.91
N ASP A 219 35.35 26.26 15.09
CA ASP A 219 35.31 25.36 16.27
C ASP A 219 33.89 24.92 16.72
N GLU A 220 32.94 24.95 15.80
CA GLU A 220 31.60 24.47 16.08
C GLU A 220 31.57 22.95 16.34
N LYS A 221 30.62 22.50 17.17
CA LYS A 221 30.39 21.07 17.38
C LYS A 221 29.95 20.43 16.06
N ALA A 222 30.46 19.23 15.77
CA ALA A 222 30.12 18.48 14.55
C ALA A 222 28.61 18.32 14.32
N GLU A 223 27.85 18.20 15.42
CA GLU A 223 26.39 18.12 15.38
C GLU A 223 25.73 19.42 14.88
N VAL A 224 26.23 20.58 15.30
CA VAL A 224 25.73 21.89 14.87
C VAL A 224 26.01 22.10 13.39
N VAL A 225 27.23 21.76 12.95
CA VAL A 225 27.61 21.83 11.53
C VAL A 225 26.78 20.88 10.68
N ALA A 226 26.55 19.65 11.12
CA ALA A 226 25.72 18.68 10.41
C ALA A 226 24.28 19.19 10.25
N LYS A 227 23.68 19.73 11.32
CA LYS A 227 22.34 20.32 11.28
C LYS A 227 22.26 21.49 10.30
N ALA A 228 23.22 22.41 10.34
CA ALA A 228 23.28 23.54 9.43
C ALA A 228 23.48 23.09 7.96
N ALA A 229 24.43 22.20 7.70
CA ALA A 229 24.69 21.68 6.36
C ALA A 229 23.49 20.94 5.76
N MET A 230 22.72 20.19 6.56
CA MET A 230 21.48 19.55 6.10
C MET A 230 20.41 20.57 5.68
N ILE A 231 20.35 21.75 6.31
CA ILE A 231 19.42 22.81 5.93
C ILE A 231 19.80 23.39 4.56
N PHE A 232 21.09 23.68 4.34
CA PHE A 232 21.57 24.19 3.05
C PHE A 232 21.46 23.14 1.92
N CYS A 233 21.68 21.87 2.24
CA CYS A 233 21.62 20.75 1.30
C CYS A 233 20.25 20.04 1.27
N LYS A 234 19.18 20.71 1.71
CA LYS A 234 17.87 20.10 1.94
C LYS A 234 17.36 19.27 0.77
N ALA A 235 17.47 19.77 -0.47
CA ALA A 235 16.97 19.07 -1.65
C ALA A 235 17.67 17.71 -1.86
N ASP A 236 18.99 17.65 -1.68
CA ASP A 236 19.76 16.41 -1.85
C ASP A 236 19.53 15.44 -0.67
N VAL A 237 19.35 15.98 0.54
CA VAL A 237 19.02 15.21 1.75
C VAL A 237 17.62 14.59 1.64
N ASP A 238 16.61 15.37 1.24
CA ASP A 238 15.24 14.89 1.04
C ASP A 238 15.19 13.80 -0.05
N ALA A 239 15.93 13.97 -1.15
CA ALA A 239 16.06 12.96 -2.19
C ALA A 239 16.70 11.67 -1.66
N LEU A 240 17.72 11.77 -0.79
CA LEU A 240 18.37 10.61 -0.19
C LEU A 240 17.46 9.88 0.79
N VAL A 241 16.68 10.61 1.59
CA VAL A 241 15.67 10.04 2.49
C VAL A 241 14.63 9.27 1.67
N GLN A 242 14.12 9.87 0.60
CA GLN A 242 13.12 9.23 -0.28
C GLN A 242 13.66 7.95 -0.92
N ALA A 243 14.88 7.97 -1.48
CA ALA A 243 15.51 6.78 -2.05
C ALA A 243 15.76 5.68 -0.99
N THR A 244 16.01 6.07 0.26
CA THR A 244 16.18 5.12 1.39
C THR A 244 14.85 4.49 1.79
N ILE A 245 13.75 5.25 1.77
CA ILE A 245 12.39 4.73 2.01
C ILE A 245 12.05 3.67 0.96
N GLU A 246 12.28 3.96 -0.32
CA GLU A 246 11.97 3.03 -1.42
C GLU A 246 12.71 1.69 -1.29
N LEU A 247 13.93 1.70 -0.78
CA LEU A 247 14.70 0.47 -0.51
C LEU A 247 14.24 -0.27 0.74
N ILE A 248 13.91 0.44 1.82
CA ILE A 248 13.36 -0.17 3.04
C ILE A 248 12.01 -0.84 2.73
N GLU A 249 11.16 -0.19 1.93
CA GLU A 249 9.88 -0.73 1.49
C GLU A 249 10.03 -1.94 0.56
N LEU A 250 11.12 -2.02 -0.21
CA LEU A 250 11.42 -3.16 -1.06
C LEU A 250 11.95 -4.36 -0.26
N ASP A 251 12.79 -4.13 0.76
CA ASP A 251 13.48 -5.17 1.54
C ASP A 251 12.65 -5.72 2.70
N GLY A 252 11.88 -4.88 3.40
CA GLY A 252 11.21 -5.26 4.64
C GLY A 252 9.92 -6.08 4.47
N GLY A 253 9.41 -6.22 3.25
CA GLY A 253 7.97 -6.33 3.11
C GLY A 253 7.29 -5.11 3.77
N ARG A 254 5.96 -5.10 3.80
CA ARG A 254 5.22 -3.84 4.03
C ARG A 254 5.44 -3.29 5.44
N PRO A 255 5.80 -2.00 5.59
CA PRO A 255 5.87 -1.39 6.90
C PRO A 255 4.46 -1.20 7.47
N ALA A 256 4.23 -1.77 8.66
CA ALA A 256 3.01 -1.55 9.43
C ALA A 256 2.85 -0.10 9.91
N ASP A 257 3.92 0.68 9.84
CA ASP A 257 3.99 2.08 10.25
C ASP A 257 4.86 2.89 9.27
N ARG A 258 4.20 3.65 8.39
CA ARG A 258 4.85 4.54 7.40
C ARG A 258 5.65 5.66 8.08
N GLU A 259 5.22 6.09 9.27
CA GLU A 259 5.95 7.08 10.07
C GLU A 259 7.19 6.47 10.73
N ALA A 260 7.13 5.20 11.16
CA ALA A 260 8.34 4.49 11.62
C ALA A 260 9.37 4.33 10.50
N VAL A 261 8.95 3.99 9.27
CA VAL A 261 9.88 3.90 8.13
C VAL A 261 10.49 5.24 7.79
N ARG A 262 9.67 6.29 7.75
CA ARG A 262 10.16 7.64 7.51
C ARG A 262 11.17 8.06 8.58
N ARG A 263 10.85 7.86 9.87
CA ARG A 263 11.76 8.14 10.99
C ARG A 263 13.06 7.32 10.90
N ALA A 264 12.96 6.04 10.55
CA ALA A 264 14.14 5.18 10.38
C ALA A 264 15.01 5.61 9.19
N ALA A 265 14.40 6.06 8.09
CA ALA A 265 15.13 6.60 6.94
C ALA A 265 15.81 7.94 7.28
N GLU A 266 15.08 8.86 7.92
CA GLU A 266 15.62 10.14 8.41
C GLU A 266 16.79 9.90 9.36
N GLN A 267 16.66 8.97 10.32
CA GLN A 267 17.74 8.61 11.24
C GLN A 267 18.97 8.06 10.50
N ARG A 268 18.78 7.12 9.55
CA ARG A 268 19.89 6.56 8.76
C ARG A 268 20.63 7.63 7.97
N VAL A 269 19.91 8.59 7.41
CA VAL A 269 20.51 9.71 6.69
C VAL A 269 21.28 10.61 7.66
N GLN A 270 20.71 10.95 8.81
CA GLN A 270 21.39 11.73 9.84
C GLN A 270 22.70 11.06 10.30
N ASP A 271 22.69 9.75 10.56
CA ASP A 271 23.87 9.00 10.97
C ASP A 271 24.98 9.06 9.89
N VAL A 272 24.61 8.94 8.62
CA VAL A 272 25.53 9.04 7.48
C VAL A 272 26.13 10.45 7.36
N VAL A 273 25.31 11.49 7.53
CA VAL A 273 25.76 12.89 7.49
C VAL A 273 26.70 13.18 8.67
N MET A 274 26.33 12.78 9.88
CA MET A 274 27.15 12.92 11.08
C MET A 274 28.51 12.24 10.90
N ALA A 275 28.52 11.01 10.41
CA ALA A 275 29.76 10.28 10.15
C ALA A 275 30.66 11.01 9.14
N GLN A 276 30.07 11.61 8.09
CA GLN A 276 30.84 12.38 7.11
C GLN A 276 31.45 13.65 7.72
N ILE A 277 30.70 14.40 8.52
CA ILE A 277 31.21 15.62 9.18
C ILE A 277 32.31 15.28 10.17
N ILE A 278 32.14 14.22 10.98
CA ILE A 278 33.17 13.75 11.92
C ILE A 278 34.44 13.35 11.17
N ARG A 279 34.31 12.59 10.06
CA ARG A 279 35.44 12.22 9.22
C ARG A 279 36.15 13.45 8.65
N SER A 280 35.41 14.40 8.10
CA SER A 280 35.95 15.64 7.53
C SER A 280 36.70 16.47 8.58
N ARG A 281 36.16 16.59 9.80
CA ARG A 281 36.86 17.23 10.93
C ARG A 281 38.16 16.51 11.26
N GLY A 282 38.15 15.19 11.32
CA GLY A 282 39.35 14.37 11.56
C GLY A 282 40.43 14.58 10.50
N GLU A 283 40.05 14.58 9.22
CA GLU A 283 40.97 14.85 8.10
C GLU A 283 41.58 16.26 8.18
N MET A 284 40.79 17.27 8.55
CA MET A 284 41.29 18.63 8.74
C MET A 284 42.27 18.76 9.90
N LEU A 285 41.97 18.13 11.04
CA LEU A 285 42.88 18.11 12.20
C LEU A 285 44.18 17.38 11.87
N ASN A 286 44.11 16.26 11.14
CA ASN A 286 45.28 15.52 10.72
C ASN A 286 46.16 16.35 9.77
N ARG A 287 45.57 17.08 8.82
CA ARG A 287 46.31 18.02 7.95
C ARG A 287 46.99 19.16 8.72
N ARG A 288 46.35 19.68 9.78
CA ARG A 288 46.98 20.70 10.66
C ARG A 288 48.15 20.14 11.47
N ASN A 289 48.11 18.87 11.83
CA ASN A 289 49.17 18.21 12.61
C ASN A 289 50.30 17.64 11.74
N GLN A 290 50.17 17.69 10.41
CA GLN A 290 51.19 17.20 9.50
C GLN A 290 52.26 18.30 9.33
N PRO A 291 53.55 18.01 9.60
CA PRO A 291 54.61 18.98 9.38
C PRO A 291 54.64 19.41 7.91
N PRO A 292 54.95 20.69 7.60
CA PRO A 292 55.01 21.15 6.23
C PRO A 292 55.96 20.26 5.43
N ALA A 293 55.54 19.86 4.23
CA ALA A 293 56.38 19.08 3.33
C ALA A 293 57.71 19.83 3.14
N ALA A 294 58.82 19.16 3.44
CA ALA A 294 60.14 19.71 3.23
C ALA A 294 60.26 20.17 1.77
N PRO A 295 60.75 21.38 1.49
CA PRO A 295 60.96 21.81 0.12
C PRO A 295 61.94 20.84 -0.53
N SER A 296 61.49 20.13 -1.57
CA SER A 296 62.37 19.37 -2.45
C SER A 296 63.35 20.35 -3.08
N GLY A 297 64.58 20.33 -2.59
CA GLY A 297 65.69 21.14 -3.12
C GLY A 297 65.83 20.86 -4.61
N GLY A 298 65.43 21.83 -5.43
CA GLY A 298 65.76 21.85 -6.85
C GLY A 298 67.26 22.04 -7.01
N PRO A 299 67.92 21.38 -7.98
CA PRO A 299 69.35 21.55 -8.22
C PRO A 299 69.64 23.02 -8.56
N THR A 300 70.63 23.59 -7.87
CA THR A 300 71.23 24.89 -8.19
C THR A 300 71.74 24.91 -9.64
N PRO A 301 71.54 26.01 -10.38
CA PRO A 301 72.11 26.13 -11.72
C PRO A 301 73.62 26.31 -11.61
N SER A 302 74.38 25.40 -12.21
CA SER A 302 75.82 25.55 -12.44
C SER A 302 76.03 26.61 -13.51
N VAL A 303 76.53 27.77 -13.11
CA VAL A 303 77.10 28.76 -14.03
C VAL A 303 78.52 28.29 -14.37
N SER A 304 78.72 27.85 -15.61
CA SER A 304 80.06 27.65 -16.16
C SER A 304 80.59 28.97 -16.76
N PRO A 305 81.84 29.35 -16.49
CA PRO A 305 82.50 30.46 -17.16
C PRO A 305 83.38 29.94 -18.31
N MET A 306 83.21 30.44 -19.53
CA MET A 306 84.23 30.47 -20.60
C MET A 306 83.83 31.61 -21.57
N LEU A 307 84.70 32.62 -21.74
CA LEU A 307 85.72 32.74 -22.80
C LEU A 307 85.10 32.89 -24.20
#